data_AF-A0A498IE40-F1
#
_entry.id   AF-A0A498IE40-F1
#
_cell.length_a   1.000
_cell.length_b   1.000
_cell.length_c   1.000
_cell.angle_alpha   90.00
_cell.angle_beta   90.00
_cell.angle_gamma   90.00
#
_symmetry.space_group_name_H-M   'P 1'
#
loop_
_entity.id
_entity.type
_entity.pdbx_description
1 polymer ?
#
loop_
_entity_poly.entity_id
_entity_poly.type
_entity_poly.pdbx_seq_one_letter_code
_entity_poly.pdbx_strand_id
1 'polypeptide(L)'
;MAMLRGCKLGATLGFSEVILESDSSKAISCLSNSSENGSWEAVPTLARVKFLGEAFQNCFWSWVPRSANMAADALSSRDCAEMCDVVWVDRPPSSLVFVLNNDVLPCPR
;
A
#
# COMPACT_ATOMS: atom_id res chain seq x y z
N MET A 1 -6.39 -0.06 4.64
CA MET A 1 -6.48 1.30 4.03
C MET A 1 -5.28 1.65 3.14
N ALA A 2 -4.04 1.35 3.54
CA ALA A 2 -2.84 1.68 2.75
C ALA A 2 -2.90 1.23 1.27
N MET A 3 -3.22 -0.04 0.99
CA MET A 3 -3.36 -0.53 -0.40
C MET A 3 -4.38 0.24 -1.23
N LEU A 4 -5.52 0.62 -0.63
CA LEU A 4 -6.56 1.38 -1.32
C LEU A 4 -6.08 2.79 -1.68
N ARG A 5 -5.36 3.46 -0.77
CA ARG A 5 -4.76 4.77 -1.05
C ARG A 5 -3.68 4.65 -2.14
N GLY A 6 -2.83 3.63 -2.07
CA GLY A 6 -1.82 3.33 -3.08
C GLY A 6 -2.41 3.14 -4.48
N CYS A 7 -3.44 2.31 -4.63
CA CYS A 7 -4.14 2.13 -5.91
C CYS A 7 -4.71 3.43 -6.45
N LYS A 8 -5.40 4.22 -5.61
CA LYS A 8 -5.99 5.50 -6.04
C LYS A 8 -4.93 6.49 -6.49
N LEU A 9 -3.80 6.55 -5.77
CA LEU A 9 -2.69 7.42 -6.14
C LEU A 9 -2.10 7.01 -7.49
N GLY A 10 -1.81 5.72 -7.69
CA GLY A 10 -1.29 5.21 -8.96
C GLY A 10 -2.22 5.52 -10.14
N ALA A 11 -3.53 5.35 -9.96
CA ALA A 11 -4.52 5.70 -10.97
C ALA A 11 -4.55 7.22 -11.25
N THR A 12 -4.46 8.05 -10.21
CA THR A 12 -4.43 9.52 -10.33
C THR A 12 -3.18 10.01 -11.07
N LEU A 13 -2.05 9.35 -10.85
CA LEU A 13 -0.79 9.63 -11.54
C LEU A 13 -0.75 9.09 -12.98
N GLY A 14 -1.79 8.35 -13.41
CA GLY A 14 -1.89 7.81 -14.77
C GLY A 14 -0.94 6.65 -15.04
N PHE A 15 -0.50 5.92 -14.01
CA PHE A 15 0.30 4.71 -14.23
C PHE A 15 -0.54 3.64 -14.94
N SER A 16 0.06 2.95 -15.91
CA SER A 16 -0.55 1.81 -16.61
C SER A 16 -0.18 0.48 -15.97
N GLU A 17 0.97 0.40 -15.30
CA GLU A 17 1.49 -0.82 -14.68
C GLU A 17 1.85 -0.57 -13.23
N VAL A 18 1.43 -1.46 -12.33
CA VAL A 18 1.67 -1.34 -10.90
C VAL A 18 1.99 -2.68 -10.24
N ILE A 19 2.88 -2.65 -9.25
CA ILE A 19 3.08 -3.73 -8.29
C ILE A 19 2.60 -3.20 -6.93
N LEU A 20 1.60 -3.85 -6.36
CA LEU A 20 1.02 -3.47 -5.07
C LEU A 20 1.57 -4.42 -4.00
N GLU A 21 2.45 -3.86 -3.17
CA GLU A 21 3.15 -4.57 -2.11
C GLU A 21 2.40 -4.44 -0.78
N SER A 22 2.37 -5.53 -0.01
CA SER A 22 1.75 -5.55 1.33
C SER A 22 2.39 -6.59 2.22
N ASP A 23 2.53 -6.27 3.50
CA ASP A 23 2.99 -7.20 4.53
C ASP A 23 1.89 -8.14 5.07
N SER A 24 0.64 -7.93 4.64
CA SER A 24 -0.47 -8.81 4.97
C SER A 24 -0.60 -9.94 3.96
N SER A 25 -0.06 -11.11 4.30
CA SER A 25 -0.15 -12.32 3.46
C SER A 25 -1.59 -12.71 3.16
N LYS A 26 -2.51 -12.50 4.12
CA LYS A 26 -3.95 -12.70 3.94
C LYS A 26 -4.54 -11.75 2.89
N ALA A 27 -4.14 -10.48 2.88
CA ALA A 27 -4.63 -9.53 1.89
C ALA A 27 -4.15 -9.90 0.48
N ILE A 28 -2.87 -10.23 0.33
CA ILE A 28 -2.29 -10.67 -0.94
C ILE A 28 -2.97 -11.96 -1.43
N SER A 29 -3.17 -12.96 -0.56
CA SER A 29 -3.84 -14.19 -0.96
C SER A 29 -5.29 -13.95 -1.43
N CYS A 30 -6.04 -13.06 -0.76
CA CYS A 30 -7.40 -12.71 -1.15
C CYS A 30 -7.43 -12.03 -2.53
N LEU A 31 -6.49 -11.12 -2.79
CA LEU A 31 -6.41 -10.39 -4.05
C LEU A 31 -6.00 -11.28 -5.22
N SER A 32 -5.04 -12.19 -4.99
CA SER A 32 -4.54 -13.09 -6.04
C SER A 32 -5.48 -14.25 -6.37
N ASN A 33 -6.11 -14.87 -5.37
CA ASN A 33 -6.80 -16.16 -5.56
C ASN A 33 -8.32 -16.09 -5.43
N SER A 34 -8.92 -14.89 -5.30
CA SER A 34 -10.36 -14.70 -5.05
C SER A 34 -10.92 -15.52 -3.87
N SER A 35 -10.06 -16.00 -2.98
CA SER A 35 -10.49 -16.87 -1.90
C SER A 35 -11.10 -16.03 -0.78
N GLU A 36 -12.28 -16.44 -0.33
CA GLU A 36 -13.08 -15.81 0.73
C GLU A 36 -12.46 -15.96 2.14
N ASN A 37 -11.14 -16.12 2.24
CA ASN A 37 -10.46 -16.37 3.51
C ASN A 37 -9.98 -15.09 4.21
N GLY A 38 -10.54 -13.94 3.83
CA GLY A 38 -10.29 -12.65 4.44
C GLY A 38 -11.15 -12.42 5.67
N SER A 39 -10.70 -11.57 6.61
CA SER A 39 -11.61 -11.04 7.64
C SER A 39 -12.80 -10.37 6.95
N TRP A 40 -14.04 -10.68 7.37
CA TRP A 40 -15.26 -10.11 6.79
C TRP A 40 -15.23 -8.58 6.75
N GLU A 41 -14.56 -7.95 7.71
CA GLU A 41 -14.35 -6.49 7.80
C GLU A 41 -13.46 -5.96 6.66
N ALA A 42 -12.51 -6.77 6.19
CA ALA A 42 -11.55 -6.39 5.17
C ALA A 42 -12.06 -6.67 3.75
N VAL A 43 -13.03 -7.59 3.58
CA VAL A 43 -13.55 -8.02 2.27
C VAL A 43 -14.03 -6.84 1.41
N PRO A 44 -14.86 -5.89 1.90
CA PRO A 44 -15.32 -4.77 1.09
C PRO A 44 -14.17 -3.88 0.59
N THR A 45 -13.16 -3.67 1.46
CA THR A 45 -11.99 -2.86 1.11
C THR A 45 -11.13 -3.56 0.07
N LEU A 46 -10.88 -4.87 0.23
CA LEU A 46 -10.09 -5.66 -0.71
C LEU A 46 -10.80 -5.81 -2.07
N ALA A 47 -12.12 -5.95 -2.09
CA ALA A 47 -12.89 -5.94 -3.33
C ALA A 47 -12.71 -4.61 -4.09
N ARG A 48 -12.71 -3.48 -3.37
CA ARG A 48 -12.46 -2.17 -4.00
C ARG A 48 -11.03 -2.02 -4.50
N VAL A 49 -10.04 -2.52 -3.76
CA VAL A 49 -8.64 -2.55 -4.19
C VAL A 49 -8.49 -3.37 -5.47
N LYS A 50 -9.10 -4.56 -5.52
CA LYS A 50 -9.09 -5.42 -6.70
C LYS A 50 -9.69 -4.73 -7.92
N PHE A 51 -10.88 -4.15 -7.76
CA PHE A 51 -11.56 -3.40 -8.83
C PHE A 51 -10.70 -2.24 -9.39
N LEU A 52 -9.99 -1.51 -8.52
CA LEU A 52 -9.06 -0.47 -8.96
C LEU A 52 -7.81 -1.06 -9.63
N GLY A 53 -7.32 -2.19 -9.14
CA GLY A 53 -6.24 -2.97 -9.74
C GLY A 53 -6.54 -3.37 -11.19
N GLU A 54 -7.77 -3.78 -11.47
CA GLU A 54 -8.25 -4.18 -12.79
C GLU A 54 -8.33 -3.01 -13.80
N ALA A 55 -8.26 -1.77 -13.33
CA ALA A 55 -8.20 -0.60 -14.21
C ALA A 55 -6.80 -0.34 -14.78
N PHE A 56 -5.76 -0.93 -14.20
CA PHE A 56 -4.40 -0.89 -14.75
C PHE A 56 -4.26 -1.92 -15.87
N GLN A 57 -3.38 -1.66 -16.84
CA GLN A 57 -3.05 -2.64 -17.89
C GLN A 57 -2.37 -3.86 -17.30
N ASN A 58 -1.43 -3.65 -16.36
CA ASN A 58 -0.76 -4.71 -15.63
C ASN A 58 -0.78 -4.39 -14.13
N CYS A 59 -1.34 -5.30 -13.33
CA CYS A 59 -1.41 -5.15 -11.88
C CYS A 59 -0.96 -6.45 -11.21
N PHE A 60 0.10 -6.36 -10.41
CA PHE A 60 0.64 -7.49 -9.65
C PHE A 60 0.46 -7.27 -8.15
N TRP A 61 0.21 -8.35 -7.43
CA TRP A 61 0.12 -8.36 -5.96
C TRP A 61 1.33 -9.07 -5.41
N SER A 62 2.09 -8.40 -4.53
CA SER A 62 3.32 -8.96 -3.96
C SER A 62 3.29 -8.90 -2.44
N TRP A 63 3.62 -10.00 -1.79
CA TRP A 63 3.83 -10.00 -0.35
C TRP A 63 5.27 -9.61 -0.03
N VAL A 64 5.44 -8.70 0.92
CA VAL A 64 6.75 -8.27 1.42
C VAL A 64 6.83 -8.42 2.94
N PRO A 65 8.01 -8.66 3.53
CA PRO A 65 8.13 -8.65 4.99
C PRO A 65 7.82 -7.26 5.56
N ARG A 66 7.30 -7.19 6.80
CA ARG A 66 6.97 -5.90 7.46
C ARG A 66 8.15 -4.92 7.50
N SER A 67 9.38 -5.41 7.61
CA SER A 67 10.60 -4.60 7.55
C SER A 67 10.80 -3.88 6.21
N ALA A 68 10.22 -4.38 5.12
CA ALA A 68 10.20 -3.75 3.80
C ALA A 68 8.91 -2.94 3.54
N ASN A 69 7.92 -3.02 4.43
CA ASN A 69 6.68 -2.25 4.34
C ASN A 69 6.60 -1.18 5.44
N MET A 70 7.74 -0.81 6.05
CA MET A 70 7.76 0.08 7.20
C MET A 70 7.22 1.46 6.88
N ALA A 71 7.39 1.98 5.66
CA ALA A 71 6.83 3.28 5.28
C ALA A 71 5.30 3.24 5.33
N ALA A 72 4.68 2.23 4.72
CA ALA A 72 3.23 2.08 4.75
C ALA A 72 2.70 1.80 6.16
N ASP A 73 3.43 1.01 6.96
CA ASP A 73 3.08 0.72 8.36
C ASP A 73 3.14 1.99 9.22
N ALA A 74 4.21 2.78 9.08
CA ALA A 74 4.37 4.07 9.74
C ALA A 74 3.30 5.10 9.32
N LEU A 75 2.90 5.11 8.05
CA LEU A 75 1.80 5.96 7.57
C LEU A 75 0.45 5.49 8.13
N SER A 76 0.19 4.18 8.11
CA SER A 76 -1.09 3.61 8.56
C SER A 76 -1.32 3.71 10.07
N SER A 77 -0.25 3.63 10.87
CA SER A 77 -0.30 3.82 12.32
C SER A 77 -0.52 5.28 12.72
N ARG A 78 -0.16 6.23 11.84
CA ARG A 78 -0.28 7.68 12.05
C ARG A 78 -1.55 8.30 11.47
N ASP A 79 -2.17 7.64 10.49
CA ASP A 79 -3.52 7.97 9.99
C ASP A 79 -4.62 7.90 11.08
N CYS A 80 -4.30 7.40 12.29
CA CYS A 80 -5.18 7.41 13.47
C CYS A 80 -5.07 8.66 14.37
N ALA A 81 -4.20 9.63 14.06
CA ALA A 81 -4.10 10.86 14.83
C ALA A 81 -3.84 12.07 13.92
N GLU A 82 -4.92 12.78 13.58
CA GLU A 82 -4.95 14.23 13.35
C GLU A 82 -3.65 14.88 12.81
N MET A 83 -3.34 14.79 11.49
CA MET A 83 -2.71 15.92 10.77
C MET A 83 -2.47 15.67 9.27
N CYS A 84 -3.35 16.28 8.47
CA CYS A 84 -3.05 17.09 7.29
C CYS A 84 -2.34 16.45 6.07
N ASP A 85 -3.13 16.15 5.04
CA ASP A 85 -2.72 15.73 3.69
C ASP A 85 -1.71 16.67 2.98
N VAL A 86 -1.51 17.91 3.48
CA VAL A 86 -0.71 18.94 2.78
C VAL A 86 0.65 19.19 3.44
N VAL A 87 0.78 19.01 4.76
CA VAL A 87 2.04 19.37 5.47
C VAL A 87 3.13 18.32 5.22
N TRP A 88 2.77 17.07 4.96
CA TRP A 88 3.74 15.98 4.84
C TRP A 88 4.46 15.92 3.50
N VAL A 89 3.84 16.45 2.43
CA VAL A 89 4.49 16.55 1.12
C VAL A 89 5.67 17.53 1.19
N ASP A 90 5.46 18.67 1.85
CA ASP A 90 6.48 19.71 1.98
C ASP A 90 7.38 19.53 3.21
N ARG A 91 6.87 18.92 4.29
CA ARG A 91 7.55 18.76 5.59
C ARG A 91 7.15 17.45 6.29
N PRO A 92 7.63 16.29 5.80
CA PRO A 92 7.38 15.02 6.47
C PRO A 92 8.08 14.97 7.84
N PRO A 93 7.50 14.28 8.85
CA PRO A 93 8.17 14.05 10.13
C PRO A 93 9.50 13.32 9.92
N SER A 94 10.53 13.67 10.70
CA SER A 94 11.89 13.09 10.57
C SER A 94 11.91 11.56 10.67
N SER A 95 11.02 11.00 11.49
CA SER A 95 10.83 9.55 11.62
C SER A 95 10.31 8.89 10.34
N LEU A 96 9.48 9.59 9.54
CA LEU A 96 9.04 9.08 8.24
C LEU A 96 10.16 9.22 7.21
N VAL A 97 10.88 10.35 7.19
CA VAL A 97 12.05 10.55 6.30
C VAL A 97 13.08 9.44 6.50
N PHE A 98 13.35 9.07 7.75
CA PHE A 98 14.25 7.96 8.05
C PHE A 98 13.79 6.65 7.42
N VAL A 99 12.51 6.32 7.53
CA VAL A 99 11.95 5.10 6.95
C VAL A 99 12.00 5.15 5.42
N LEU A 100 11.57 6.26 4.81
CA LEU A 100 11.59 6.45 3.35
C LEU A 100 13.01 6.34 2.77
N ASN A 101 14.02 6.92 3.43
CA ASN A 101 15.41 6.81 2.98
C ASN A 101 15.93 5.37 2.95
N ASN A 102 15.39 4.48 3.78
CA ASN A 102 15.73 3.06 3.75
C ASN A 102 14.94 2.29 2.67
N ASP A 103 13.76 2.76 2.27
CA ASP A 103 12.94 2.17 1.19
C ASP A 103 13.54 2.42 -0.20
N VAL A 104 14.25 3.54 -0.42
CA VAL A 104 14.91 3.82 -1.72
C VAL A 104 16.22 3.05 -1.89
N LEU A 105 16.68 2.33 -0.85
CA LEU A 105 17.91 1.55 -0.97
C LEU A 105 17.66 0.34 -1.89
N PRO A 106 18.54 0.10 -2.89
CA PRO A 106 18.38 -1.06 -3.75
C PRO A 106 18.40 -2.34 -2.93
N CYS A 107 17.41 -3.20 -3.16
CA CYS A 107 17.36 -4.54 -2.57
C CYS A 107 18.71 -5.25 -2.83
N PRO A 108 19.35 -5.84 -1.81
CA PRO A 108 20.58 -6.61 -2.01
C PRO A 108 20.32 -7.74 -3.01
N ARG A 109 21.19 -7.86 -4.03
CA ARG A 109 21.14 -8.94 -5.02
C ARG A 109 21.50 -10.29 -4.41
#